data_AF-A0A1S8FK43-F1
#
_entry.id   AF-A0A1S8FK43-F1
#
_cell.length_a   1.000
_cell.length_b   1.000
_cell.length_c   1.000
_cell.angle_alpha   90.00
_cell.angle_beta   90.00
_cell.angle_gamma   90.00
#
_symmetry.space_group_name_H-M   'P 1'
#
loop_
_entity.id
_entity.type
_entity.pdbx_description
1 polymer ?
#
loop_
_entity_poly.entity_id
_entity_poly.type
_entity_poly.pdbx_seq_one_letter_code
_entity_poly.pdbx_strand_id
1 'polypeptide(L)'
;MIFAQLQYKGSAVDRHDEIAGLLRDRFPTIRDGVQGESWIWVFFGGDDKVQIDNFTSITTHEVKSSRPGAHVQAVIDVLREKYRVDVREAPELEAHEDE
;
A
#
# COMPACT_ATOMS: atom_id res chain seq x y z
N MET A 1 -4.19 -3.90 -9.69
CA MET A 1 -4.25 -2.44 -10.01
C MET A 1 -3.56 -1.60 -8.95
N ILE A 2 -2.78 -0.60 -9.39
CA ILE A 2 -2.03 0.37 -8.57
C ILE A 2 -2.74 1.71 -8.54
N PHE A 3 -3.03 2.22 -7.34
CA PHE A 3 -3.79 3.46 -7.11
C PHE A 3 -2.93 4.64 -6.66
N ALA A 4 -1.84 4.37 -5.94
CA ALA A 4 -1.00 5.42 -5.40
C ALA A 4 0.42 4.92 -5.12
N GLN A 5 1.33 5.84 -4.91
CA GLN A 5 2.72 5.56 -4.54
C GLN A 5 3.15 6.47 -3.39
N LEU A 6 3.87 5.91 -2.43
CA LEU A 6 4.40 6.62 -1.27
C LEU A 6 5.80 7.17 -1.59
N GLN A 7 6.01 8.44 -1.25
CA GLN A 7 7.28 9.12 -1.37
C GLN A 7 7.92 9.33 -0.01
N TYR A 8 9.15 8.85 0.14
CA TYR A 8 10.00 9.05 1.31
C TYR A 8 11.46 8.86 0.94
N LYS A 9 12.37 9.15 1.88
CA LYS A 9 13.81 8.91 1.72
C LYS A 9 14.23 7.61 2.41
N GLY A 10 15.17 6.88 1.81
CA GLY A 10 15.72 5.64 2.35
C GLY A 10 15.13 4.39 1.71
N SER A 11 15.42 3.23 2.31
CA SER A 11 14.89 1.94 1.85
C SER A 11 13.43 1.78 2.22
N ALA A 12 12.64 1.17 1.35
CA ALA A 12 11.27 0.76 1.66
C ALA A 12 11.22 -0.21 2.85
N VAL A 13 12.20 -1.11 2.99
CA VAL A 13 12.28 -2.04 4.11
C VAL A 13 12.45 -1.30 5.45
N ASP A 14 13.25 -0.24 5.49
CA ASP A 14 13.42 0.58 6.70
C ASP A 14 12.14 1.33 7.10
N ARG A 15 11.19 1.47 6.16
CA ARG A 15 9.88 2.11 6.39
C ARG A 15 8.79 1.13 6.76
N HIS A 16 9.06 -0.18 6.72
CA HIS A 16 8.06 -1.20 6.94
C HIS A 16 7.32 -1.03 8.27
N ASP A 17 8.06 -1.04 9.39
CA ASP A 17 7.47 -0.95 10.74
C ASP A 17 6.69 0.35 10.94
N GLU A 18 7.18 1.44 10.33
CA GLU A 18 6.57 2.76 10.41
C GLU A 18 5.22 2.81 9.69
N ILE A 19 5.15 2.24 8.49
CA ILE A 19 3.92 2.16 7.68
C ILE A 19 2.95 1.16 8.31
N ALA A 20 3.43 -0.03 8.69
CA ALA A 20 2.60 -1.06 9.32
C ALA A 20 2.02 -0.57 10.65
N GLY A 21 2.81 0.12 11.48
CA GLY A 21 2.34 0.74 12.71
C GLY A 21 1.22 1.75 12.49
N LEU A 22 1.43 2.70 11.56
CA LEU A 22 0.43 3.71 11.21
C LEU A 22 -0.91 3.08 10.77
N LEU A 23 -0.85 2.00 10.00
CA LEU A 23 -2.05 1.30 9.55
C LEU A 23 -2.70 0.49 10.68
N ARG A 24 -1.93 -0.17 11.55
CA ARG A 24 -2.45 -0.97 12.69
C ARG A 24 -3.24 -0.14 13.68
N ASP A 25 -2.89 1.14 13.84
CA ASP A 25 -3.63 2.07 14.70
C ASP A 25 -5.03 2.40 14.17
N ARG A 26 -5.29 2.15 12.88
CA ARG A 26 -6.53 2.56 12.18
C ARG A 26 -7.36 1.39 11.67
N PHE A 27 -6.74 0.27 11.34
CA PHE A 27 -7.42 -0.87 10.71
C PHE A 27 -7.33 -2.13 11.56
N PRO A 28 -8.45 -2.86 11.74
CA PRO A 28 -8.52 -3.96 12.69
C PRO A 28 -7.79 -5.24 12.21
N THR A 29 -7.64 -5.41 10.90
CA THR A 29 -7.12 -6.65 10.31
C THR A 29 -6.01 -6.32 9.33
N ILE A 30 -4.76 -6.50 9.80
CA ILE A 30 -3.55 -6.31 9.01
C ILE A 30 -2.69 -7.57 9.06
N ARG A 31 -2.04 -7.87 7.94
CA ARG A 31 -0.94 -8.84 7.87
C ARG A 31 0.21 -8.21 7.12
N ASP A 32 1.42 -8.44 7.58
CA ASP A 32 2.60 -7.78 7.03
C ASP A 32 3.86 -8.59 7.31
N GLY A 33 4.91 -8.30 6.56
CA GLY A 33 6.25 -8.80 6.82
C GLY A 33 7.29 -8.25 5.85
N VAL A 34 8.54 -8.63 6.10
CA VAL A 34 9.69 -8.35 5.24
C VAL A 34 10.34 -9.68 4.85
N GLN A 35 10.41 -9.96 3.56
CA GLN A 35 11.09 -11.14 2.99
C GLN A 35 11.90 -10.74 1.76
N GLY A 36 12.93 -9.92 1.97
CA GLY A 36 13.61 -9.19 0.88
C GLY A 36 12.89 -7.86 0.63
N GLU A 37 11.62 -7.95 0.27
CA GLU A 37 10.71 -6.81 0.12
C GLU A 37 9.75 -6.69 1.30
N SER A 38 9.28 -5.46 1.53
CA SER A 38 8.20 -5.11 2.45
C SER A 38 6.85 -5.33 1.79
N TRP A 39 5.96 -6.04 2.48
CA TRP A 39 4.58 -6.23 2.09
C TRP A 39 3.64 -6.05 3.28
N ILE A 40 2.51 -5.38 3.05
CA ILE A 40 1.48 -5.10 4.04
C ILE A 40 0.12 -5.28 3.38
N TRP A 41 -0.79 -5.99 4.02
CA TRP A 41 -2.15 -6.24 3.58
C TRP A 41 -3.15 -5.74 4.62
N VAL A 42 -4.06 -4.88 4.19
CA VAL A 42 -5.19 -4.38 4.98
C VAL A 42 -6.47 -5.02 4.47
N PHE A 43 -7.22 -5.69 5.35
CA PHE A 43 -8.43 -6.43 5.00
C PHE A 43 -9.69 -5.68 5.44
N PHE A 44 -10.68 -5.57 4.55
CA PHE A 44 -11.95 -4.87 4.80
C PHE A 44 -13.17 -5.82 4.83
N GLY A 45 -12.92 -7.13 4.93
CA GLY A 45 -13.96 -8.17 4.93
C GLY A 45 -14.30 -8.63 3.51
N GLY A 46 -14.77 -9.88 3.38
CA GLY A 46 -14.93 -10.53 2.07
C GLY A 46 -13.62 -10.56 1.29
N ASP A 47 -13.69 -10.23 0.00
CA ASP A 47 -12.53 -10.20 -0.91
C ASP A 47 -11.83 -8.83 -0.96
N ASP A 48 -12.26 -7.85 -0.15
CA ASP A 48 -11.63 -6.53 -0.12
C ASP A 48 -10.30 -6.54 0.63
N LYS A 49 -9.25 -6.26 -0.14
CA LYS A 49 -7.88 -6.13 0.36
C LYS A 49 -7.19 -4.95 -0.31
N VAL A 50 -6.46 -4.19 0.48
CA VAL A 50 -5.48 -3.22 -0.02
C VAL A 50 -4.09 -3.75 0.28
N GLN A 51 -3.23 -3.77 -0.72
CA GLN A 51 -1.83 -4.17 -0.62
C GLN A 51 -0.96 -2.92 -0.63
N ILE A 52 0.04 -2.89 0.23
CA ILE A 52 1.08 -1.88 0.26
C ILE A 52 2.41 -2.64 0.19
N ASP A 53 3.08 -2.59 -0.95
CA ASP A 53 4.31 -3.35 -1.19
C ASP A 53 5.31 -2.54 -2.01
N ASN A 54 6.56 -3.01 -2.04
CA ASN A 54 7.64 -2.38 -2.79
C ASN A 54 8.25 -3.32 -3.83
N PHE A 55 7.47 -4.25 -4.39
CA PHE A 55 7.99 -5.29 -5.29
C PHE A 55 8.61 -4.73 -6.58
N THR A 56 8.23 -3.52 -6.98
CA THR A 56 8.73 -2.84 -8.19
C THR A 56 9.83 -1.82 -7.90
N SER A 57 10.14 -1.52 -6.63
CA SER A 57 11.06 -0.44 -6.25
C SER A 57 11.65 -0.58 -4.86
N ILE A 58 12.95 -0.29 -4.71
CA ILE A 58 13.61 -0.32 -3.40
C ILE A 58 13.32 0.91 -2.52
N THR A 59 12.77 1.99 -3.08
CA THR A 59 12.63 3.29 -2.40
C THR A 59 11.21 3.78 -2.26
N THR A 60 10.21 3.04 -2.76
CA THR A 60 8.80 3.47 -2.72
C THR A 60 7.89 2.28 -2.46
N HIS A 61 6.75 2.51 -1.82
CA HIS A 61 5.67 1.54 -1.75
C HIS A 61 4.54 1.95 -2.69
N GLU A 62 3.91 0.98 -3.32
CA GLU A 62 2.70 1.13 -4.12
C GLU A 62 1.48 0.71 -3.30
N VAL A 63 0.37 1.42 -3.47
CA VAL A 63 -0.94 1.07 -2.90
C VAL A 63 -1.78 0.42 -3.98
N LYS A 64 -2.20 -0.82 -3.75
CA LYS A 64 -2.83 -1.68 -4.76
C LYS A 64 -4.11 -2.31 -4.26
N SER A 65 -5.03 -2.57 -5.16
CA SER A 65 -6.24 -3.37 -4.87
C SER A 65 -6.77 -3.99 -6.17
N SER A 66 -7.56 -5.06 -6.05
CA SER A 66 -8.22 -5.70 -7.19
C SER A 66 -9.42 -4.90 -7.70
N ARG A 67 -9.95 -3.97 -6.89
CA ARG A 67 -11.08 -3.12 -7.28
C ARG A 67 -10.99 -1.72 -6.67
N PRO A 68 -11.44 -0.67 -7.38
CA PRO A 68 -11.61 0.64 -6.79
C PRO A 68 -12.68 0.61 -5.70
N GLY A 69 -12.55 1.46 -4.68
CA GLY A 69 -13.57 1.58 -3.64
C GLY A 69 -13.11 2.40 -2.45
N ALA A 70 -14.05 2.60 -1.50
CA ALA A 70 -13.82 3.39 -0.30
C ALA A 70 -12.69 2.82 0.59
N HIS A 71 -12.46 1.50 0.53
CA HIS A 71 -11.35 0.82 1.23
C HIS A 71 -9.98 1.32 0.78
N VAL A 72 -9.79 1.54 -0.52
CA VAL A 72 -8.54 2.09 -1.07
C VAL A 72 -8.33 3.53 -0.59
N GLN A 73 -9.38 4.35 -0.67
CA GLN A 73 -9.29 5.74 -0.25
C GLN A 73 -9.00 5.85 1.26
N ALA A 74 -9.63 5.01 2.08
CA ALA A 74 -9.38 4.97 3.52
C ALA A 74 -7.90 4.69 3.85
N VAL A 75 -7.26 3.75 3.14
CA VAL A 75 -5.83 3.47 3.32
C VAL A 75 -4.98 4.66 2.85
N ILE A 76 -5.27 5.24 1.69
CA ILE A 76 -4.56 6.42 1.18
C ILE A 76 -4.64 7.59 2.17
N ASP A 77 -5.81 7.84 2.75
CA ASP A 77 -6.02 8.94 3.70
C ASP A 77 -5.19 8.76 4.97
N VAL A 78 -5.14 7.53 5.51
CA VAL A 78 -4.27 7.22 6.66
C VAL A 78 -2.79 7.41 6.30
N LEU A 79 -2.34 6.94 5.14
CA LEU A 79 -0.95 7.09 4.72
C LEU A 79 -0.56 8.56 4.51
N ARG A 80 -1.49 9.40 4.05
CA ARG A 80 -1.32 10.85 3.89
C ARG A 80 -1.14 11.60 5.20
N GLU A 81 -1.50 11.03 6.36
CA GLU A 81 -1.24 11.65 7.66
C GLU A 81 0.27 11.83 7.90
N LYS A 82 1.11 11.01 7.28
CA LYS A 82 2.56 10.98 7.53
C LYS A 82 3.44 11.05 6.28
N TYR A 83 2.96 10.52 5.15
CA TYR A 83 3.73 10.42 3.92
C TYR A 83 3.15 11.33 2.84
N ARG A 84 4.02 11.75 1.92
CA ARG A 84 3.53 12.25 0.63
C ARG A 84 3.06 11.04 -0.18
N VAL A 85 1.80 11.05 -0.58
CA VAL A 85 1.17 10.00 -1.39
C VAL A 85 0.79 10.58 -2.75
N ASP A 86 1.49 10.16 -3.79
CA ASP A 86 1.17 10.51 -5.16
C ASP A 86 0.06 9.57 -5.65
N VAL A 87 -1.17 10.08 -5.71
CA VAL A 87 -2.35 9.33 -6.14
C VAL A 87 -2.50 9.45 -7.66
N ARG A 88 -2.73 8.32 -8.32
CA ARG A 88 -2.88 8.25 -9.78
C ARG A 88 -4.27 8.70 -10.19
N GLU A 89 -4.37 9.40 -11.32
CA GLU A 89 -5.67 9.87 -11.85
C GLU A 89 -6.59 8.70 -12.23
N ALA A 90 -5.99 7.64 -12.76
CA ALA A 90 -6.63 6.34 -12.98
C ALA A 90 -5.72 5.23 -12.42
N PRO A 91 -6.28 4.11 -11.92
CA PRO A 91 -5.47 2.99 -11.52
C PRO A 91 -4.72 2.42 -12.72
N GLU A 92 -3.43 2.12 -12.55
CA GLU A 92 -2.64 1.41 -13.56
C GLU A 92 -2.70 -0.09 -13.30
N LEU A 93 -2.63 -0.89 -14.35
CA LEU A 93 -2.50 -2.35 -14.23
C LEU A 93 -1.11 -2.71 -13.70
N GLU A 94 -1.04 -3.77 -12.92
CA GLU A 94 0.24 -4.38 -12.60
C GLU A 94 0.75 -5.15 -13.81
N ALA A 95 2.07 -5.31 -13.93
CA ALA A 95 2.69 -5.97 -15.10
C ALA A 95 2.23 -7.41 -15.36
N HIS A 96 1.59 -8.06 -14.38
CA HIS A 96 1.02 -9.41 -14.50
C HIS A 96 -0.49 -9.41 -14.80
N GLU A 97 -1.12 -8.23 -14.89
CA GLU A 97 -2.52 -8.02 -15.25
C GLU A 97 -2.70 -7.60 -16.73
N ASP A 98 -1.59 -7.47 -17.49
CA ASP A 98 -1.57 -7.05 -18.90
C ASP A 98 -1.95 -8.15 -19.93
N GLU A 99 -2.60 -9.24 -19.51
CA GLU A 99 -3.10 -10.35 -20.38
C GLU A 99 -4.62 -10.47 -20.43
#